data_AF-A0A935IX29-F1
#
_entry.id   AF-A0A935IX29-F1
#
_cell.length_a   1.000
_cell.length_b   1.000
_cell.length_c   1.000
_cell.angle_alpha   90.00
_cell.angle_beta   90.00
_cell.angle_gamma   90.00
#
_symmetry.space_group_name_H-M   'P 1'
#
loop_
_entity.id
_entity.type
_entity.pdbx_description
1 polymer ?
#
loop_
_entity_poly.entity_id
_entity_poly.type
_entity_poly.pdbx_seq_one_letter_code
_entity_poly.pdbx_strand_id
1 'polypeptide(L)'
;MAKQKWENRTFSNYRLVVSSKLMGCIYDVEIQNEMVIKINSTDTCPSESSRETITDLFANIKESISQPDCIFECGCEGRTRIEADYDSNLGYPKSIQVSINKEWRWLYPKYWTDKIGQRFGKYCPPNCKIACNPLGADFFDERLTVQLLQASP
;
A
#
# COMPACT_ATOMS: atom_id res chain seq x y z
N MET A 1 13.93 -3.36 -17.42
CA MET A 1 12.74 -3.16 -16.54
C MET A 1 13.11 -2.24 -15.37
N ALA A 2 12.16 -1.60 -14.68
CA ALA A 2 12.43 -0.63 -13.60
C ALA A 2 13.32 -1.20 -12.48
N LYS A 3 12.98 -2.38 -11.96
CA LYS A 3 13.78 -3.12 -10.97
C LYS A 3 15.24 -3.33 -11.41
N GLN A 4 15.48 -3.72 -12.66
CA GLN A 4 16.84 -3.90 -13.18
C GLN A 4 17.65 -2.59 -13.22
N LYS A 5 16.99 -1.45 -13.48
CA LYS A 5 17.68 -0.15 -13.42
C LYS A 5 18.12 0.16 -11.99
N TRP A 6 17.26 -0.16 -11.02
CA TRP A 6 17.59 -0.01 -9.60
C TRP A 6 18.73 -0.94 -9.17
N GLU A 7 18.71 -2.20 -9.60
CA GLU A 7 19.76 -3.18 -9.30
C GLU A 7 21.12 -2.80 -9.89
N ASN A 8 21.13 -2.10 -11.03
CA ASN A 8 22.34 -1.64 -11.71
C ASN A 8 22.83 -0.25 -11.28
N ARG A 9 22.27 0.32 -10.20
CA ARG A 9 22.69 1.62 -9.68
C ARG A 9 24.16 1.57 -9.22
N THR A 10 24.85 2.71 -9.30
CA THR A 10 26.28 2.83 -8.94
C THR A 10 26.51 3.33 -7.51
N PHE A 11 25.48 3.29 -6.66
CA PHE A 11 25.50 3.82 -5.29
C PHE A 11 24.87 2.82 -4.32
N SER A 12 25.40 2.75 -3.12
CA SER A 12 24.87 1.86 -2.06
C SER A 12 24.16 2.62 -0.94
N ASN A 13 24.47 3.90 -0.80
CA ASN A 13 23.96 4.78 0.24
C ASN A 13 22.96 5.75 -0.37
N TYR A 14 21.79 5.87 0.23
CA TYR A 14 20.77 6.82 -0.21
C TYR A 14 19.81 7.21 0.90
N ARG A 15 19.14 8.34 0.69
CA ARG A 15 18.11 8.85 1.58
C ARG A 15 16.76 8.86 0.88
N LEU A 16 15.79 8.23 1.52
CA LEU A 16 14.41 8.10 1.05
C LEU A 16 13.50 9.00 1.87
N VAL A 17 12.63 9.76 1.22
CA VAL A 17 11.48 10.38 1.89
C VAL A 17 10.22 9.82 1.28
N VAL A 18 9.39 9.21 2.13
CA VAL A 18 8.08 8.69 1.74
C VAL A 18 7.01 9.46 2.48
N SER A 19 5.96 9.83 1.76
CA SER A 19 4.80 10.51 2.32
C SER A 19 3.51 9.79 1.94
N SER A 20 2.67 9.55 2.94
CA SER A 20 1.29 9.11 2.80
C SER A 20 0.35 10.28 3.04
N LYS A 21 -0.47 10.60 2.04
CA LYS A 21 -1.51 11.61 2.18
C LYS A 21 -2.66 11.15 3.07
N LEU A 22 -3.06 9.89 2.95
CA LEU A 22 -4.22 9.34 3.67
C LEU A 22 -3.95 9.25 5.17
N MET A 23 -2.72 8.86 5.53
CA MET A 23 -2.33 8.69 6.93
C MET A 23 -1.68 9.93 7.54
N GLY A 24 -1.44 10.98 6.74
CA GLY A 24 -0.72 12.17 7.19
C GLY A 24 0.65 11.82 7.76
N CYS A 25 1.32 10.85 7.15
CA CYS A 25 2.57 10.28 7.63
C CYS A 25 3.69 10.64 6.65
N ILE A 26 4.83 11.11 7.18
CA ILE A 26 6.06 11.31 6.42
C ILE A 26 7.18 10.60 7.17
N TYR A 27 7.91 9.74 6.47
CA TYR A 27 9.10 9.11 7.00
C TYR A 27 10.30 9.35 6.08
N ASP A 28 11.42 9.64 6.73
CA ASP A 28 12.68 10.00 6.14
C ASP A 28 13.73 9.01 6.62
N VAL A 29 14.26 8.24 5.68
CA VAL A 29 15.02 7.03 5.95
C VAL A 29 16.39 7.16 5.33
N GLU A 30 17.43 6.99 6.13
CA GLU A 30 18.80 6.85 5.64
C GLU A 30 19.09 5.35 5.47
N ILE A 31 19.53 4.98 4.28
CA ILE A 31 19.74 3.60 3.87
C ILE A 31 21.19 3.43 3.42
N GLN A 32 21.82 2.37 3.89
CA GLN A 32 23.17 1.97 3.53
C GLN A 32 23.17 0.48 3.19
N ASN A 33 23.63 0.13 1.98
CA ASN A 33 23.67 -1.25 1.49
C ASN A 33 22.31 -1.98 1.60
N GLU A 34 21.23 -1.30 1.21
CA GLU A 34 19.85 -1.81 1.38
C GLU A 34 19.51 -2.19 2.84
N MET A 35 20.10 -1.50 3.81
CA MET A 35 19.70 -1.58 5.22
C MET A 35 19.36 -0.19 5.74
N VAL A 36 18.21 -0.08 6.41
CA VAL A 36 17.81 1.14 7.10
C VAL A 36 18.71 1.35 8.32
N ILE A 37 19.49 2.43 8.29
CA ILE A 37 20.41 2.80 9.38
C ILE A 37 19.81 3.89 10.29
N LYS A 38 18.86 4.67 9.77
CA LYS A 38 18.19 5.72 10.54
C LYS A 38 16.82 6.02 9.97
N ILE A 39 15.88 6.31 10.87
CA ILE A 39 14.50 6.67 10.55
C ILE A 39 14.20 7.96 11.30
N ASN A 40 13.74 8.98 10.58
CA ASN A 40 13.10 10.15 11.15
C ASN A 40 11.67 10.17 10.62
N SER A 41 10.68 9.99 11.50
CA SER A 41 9.27 9.95 11.10
C SER A 41 8.42 10.86 11.99
N THR A 42 7.24 11.24 11.49
CA THR A 42 6.19 11.80 12.35
C THR A 42 5.60 10.71 13.25
N ASP A 43 5.10 11.07 14.44
CA ASP A 43 4.55 10.12 15.44
C ASP A 43 3.31 9.31 14.94
N THR A 44 2.74 9.72 13.80
CA THR A 44 1.56 9.11 13.17
C THR A 44 1.86 7.94 12.24
N CYS A 45 3.14 7.65 11.97
CA CYS A 45 3.54 6.60 11.05
C CYS A 45 3.54 5.20 11.70
N PRO A 46 3.01 4.15 11.04
CA PRO A 46 3.18 2.79 11.49
C PRO A 46 4.66 2.43 11.51
N SER A 47 5.08 1.76 12.58
CA SER A 47 6.48 1.41 12.81
C SER A 47 7.04 0.44 11.78
N GLU A 48 6.20 -0.40 11.15
CA GLU A 48 6.62 -1.40 10.16
C GLU A 48 6.90 -0.77 8.78
N SER A 49 6.04 0.11 8.28
CA SER A 49 6.20 0.78 6.96
C SER A 49 7.39 1.73 6.90
N SER A 50 7.85 2.22 8.06
CA SER A 50 8.98 3.15 8.17
C SER A 50 10.36 2.52 7.91
N ARG A 51 10.43 1.19 7.74
CA ARG A 51 11.68 0.41 7.64
C ARG A 51 11.99 -0.09 6.23
N GLU A 52 11.25 0.36 5.24
CA GLU A 52 11.33 -0.17 3.88
C GLU A 52 12.45 0.50 3.06
N THR A 53 13.23 -0.32 2.37
CA THR A 53 14.13 0.10 1.29
C THR A 53 13.42 0.14 -0.06
N ILE A 54 14.06 0.66 -1.11
CA ILE A 54 13.49 0.56 -2.47
C ILE A 54 13.35 -0.91 -2.90
N THR A 55 14.27 -1.79 -2.50
CA THR A 55 14.15 -3.23 -2.80
C THR A 55 12.94 -3.85 -2.12
N ASP A 56 12.68 -3.46 -0.87
CA ASP A 56 11.48 -3.91 -0.14
C ASP A 56 10.21 -3.40 -0.80
N LEU A 57 10.18 -2.13 -1.24
CA LEU A 57 9.04 -1.58 -1.99
C LEU A 57 8.74 -2.40 -3.26
N PHE A 58 9.75 -2.84 -4.00
CA PHE A 58 9.54 -3.75 -5.14
C PHE A 58 8.96 -5.09 -4.73
N ALA A 59 9.39 -5.66 -3.60
CA ALA A 59 8.87 -6.91 -3.08
C ALA A 59 7.41 -6.75 -2.63
N ASN A 60 7.10 -5.68 -1.90
CA ASN A 60 5.78 -5.39 -1.37
C ASN A 60 4.77 -5.13 -2.48
N ILE A 61 5.14 -4.33 -3.50
CA ILE A 61 4.30 -4.14 -4.70
C ILE A 61 3.97 -5.49 -5.36
N LYS A 62 4.95 -6.40 -5.46
CA LYS A 62 4.74 -7.72 -6.07
C LYS A 62 3.83 -8.62 -5.21
N GLU A 63 4.03 -8.61 -3.90
CA GLU A 63 3.24 -9.42 -2.96
C GLU A 63 1.79 -8.95 -2.89
N SER A 64 1.57 -7.63 -2.77
CA SER A 64 0.23 -7.05 -2.69
C SER A 64 -0.60 -7.20 -3.97
N ILE A 65 0.04 -7.35 -5.14
CA ILE A 65 -0.66 -7.73 -6.38
C ILE A 65 -1.13 -9.20 -6.33
N SER A 66 -0.47 -10.04 -5.54
CA SER A 66 -0.67 -11.49 -5.52
C SER A 66 -1.74 -11.97 -4.53
N GLN A 67 -2.18 -11.13 -3.59
CA GLN A 67 -3.12 -11.52 -2.54
C GLN A 67 -4.38 -10.64 -2.55
N PRO A 68 -5.59 -11.21 -2.37
CA PRO A 68 -6.79 -10.41 -2.12
C PRO A 68 -6.73 -9.79 -0.72
N ASP A 69 -6.97 -8.48 -0.60
CA ASP A 69 -7.07 -7.82 0.70
C ASP A 69 -8.39 -8.22 1.38
N CYS A 70 -8.24 -9.04 2.41
CA CYS A 70 -9.33 -9.46 3.28
C CYS A 70 -9.24 -8.67 4.59
N ILE A 71 -9.96 -7.55 4.64
CA ILE A 71 -10.00 -6.70 5.83
C ILE A 71 -11.09 -7.25 6.77
N PHE A 72 -10.68 -7.68 7.96
CA PHE A 72 -11.49 -8.19 9.09
C PHE A 72 -12.45 -9.33 8.75
N GLU A 73 -12.06 -10.60 8.97
CA GLU A 73 -12.83 -11.87 9.21
C GLU A 73 -14.25 -12.09 8.61
N CYS A 74 -14.72 -11.21 7.74
CA CYS A 74 -16.13 -10.95 7.47
C CYS A 74 -16.36 -10.64 6.00
N GLY A 75 -15.31 -10.37 5.21
CA GLY A 75 -15.39 -10.25 3.76
C GLY A 75 -14.07 -9.75 3.17
N CYS A 76 -13.78 -10.14 1.92
CA CYS A 76 -12.67 -9.53 1.18
C CYS A 76 -13.23 -8.36 0.36
N GLU A 77 -12.65 -7.18 0.49
CA GLU A 77 -13.17 -5.95 -0.11
C GLU A 77 -12.89 -5.85 -1.62
N GLY A 78 -12.00 -6.72 -2.13
CA GLY A 78 -11.61 -6.84 -3.52
C GLY A 78 -10.16 -7.28 -3.63
N ARG A 79 -9.61 -7.27 -4.85
CA ARG A 79 -8.16 -7.35 -5.07
C ARG A 79 -7.57 -5.96 -5.02
N THR A 80 -6.38 -5.85 -4.43
CA THR A 80 -5.63 -4.60 -4.39
C THR A 80 -5.04 -4.35 -5.78
N ARG A 81 -5.34 -3.17 -6.32
CA ARG A 81 -4.74 -2.65 -7.54
C ARG A 81 -3.65 -1.69 -7.13
N ILE A 82 -2.43 -2.01 -7.55
CA ILE A 82 -1.27 -1.15 -7.36
C ILE A 82 -0.83 -0.61 -8.71
N GLU A 83 -0.69 0.71 -8.77
CA GLU A 83 -0.09 1.42 -9.89
C GLU A 83 1.15 2.13 -9.40
N ALA A 84 2.29 1.94 -10.05
CA ALA A 84 3.54 2.55 -9.65
C ALA A 84 4.17 3.31 -10.82
N ASP A 85 4.48 4.59 -10.59
CA ASP A 85 5.22 5.43 -11.52
C ASP A 85 6.70 5.35 -11.14
N TYR A 86 7.53 4.89 -12.06
CA TYR A 86 8.96 4.69 -11.81
C TYR A 86 9.81 5.83 -12.36
N ASP A 87 10.94 6.08 -11.71
CA ASP A 87 11.97 6.95 -12.24
C ASP A 87 12.55 6.38 -13.55
N SER A 88 12.67 7.22 -14.57
CA SER A 88 13.13 6.78 -15.90
C SER A 88 14.60 6.38 -15.93
N ASN A 89 15.42 6.89 -15.02
CA ASN A 89 16.87 6.67 -15.02
C ASN A 89 17.25 5.58 -14.02
N LEU A 90 16.83 5.75 -12.76
CA LEU A 90 17.20 4.90 -11.64
C LEU A 90 16.19 3.76 -11.40
N GLY A 91 14.98 3.87 -11.93
CA GLY A 91 13.98 2.80 -11.85
C GLY A 91 13.27 2.65 -10.51
N TYR A 92 13.58 3.43 -9.47
CA TYR A 92 12.85 3.38 -8.20
C TYR A 92 11.41 3.92 -8.36
N PRO A 93 10.43 3.43 -7.58
CA PRO A 93 9.07 3.98 -7.60
C PRO A 93 9.09 5.41 -7.06
N LYS A 94 8.55 6.37 -7.82
CA LYS A 94 8.36 7.79 -7.40
C LYS A 94 6.97 8.02 -6.81
N SER A 95 5.98 7.29 -7.29
CA SER A 95 4.68 7.22 -6.63
C SER A 95 4.08 5.85 -6.74
N ILE A 96 3.38 5.44 -5.70
CA ILE A 96 2.64 4.18 -5.63
C ILE A 96 1.21 4.55 -5.27
N GLN A 97 0.28 4.23 -6.15
CA GLN A 97 -1.15 4.34 -5.90
C GLN A 97 -1.70 2.96 -5.56
N VAL A 98 -2.28 2.85 -4.38
CA VAL A 98 -2.90 1.63 -3.86
C VAL A 98 -4.40 1.86 -3.81
N SER A 99 -5.15 1.03 -4.52
CA SER A 99 -6.61 1.13 -4.60
C SER A 99 -7.26 -0.24 -4.51
N ILE A 100 -8.50 -0.31 -4.05
CA ILE A 100 -9.28 -1.56 -4.07
C ILE A 100 -10.01 -1.65 -5.41
N ASN A 101 -9.82 -2.76 -6.14
CA ASN A 101 -10.55 -2.99 -7.38
C ASN A 101 -12.03 -3.34 -7.10
N LYS A 102 -12.89 -2.32 -7.20
CA LYS A 102 -14.34 -2.43 -6.99
C LYS A 102 -15.02 -3.31 -8.05
N GLU A 103 -14.43 -3.46 -9.24
CA GLU A 103 -15.00 -4.22 -10.36
C GLU A 103 -15.05 -5.73 -10.09
N TRP A 104 -14.47 -6.20 -8.99
CA TRP A 104 -14.49 -7.62 -8.62
C TRP A 104 -15.46 -7.92 -7.49
N ARG A 105 -16.03 -6.88 -6.84
CA ARG A 105 -16.90 -7.07 -5.68
C ARG A 105 -18.12 -7.96 -6.02
N TRP A 106 -18.71 -7.82 -7.20
CA TRP A 106 -19.86 -8.63 -7.65
C TRP A 106 -19.55 -10.11 -7.91
N LEU A 107 -18.27 -10.50 -7.99
CA LEU A 107 -17.90 -11.92 -8.09
C LEU A 107 -18.02 -12.64 -6.73
N TYR A 108 -18.15 -11.90 -5.64
CA TYR A 108 -18.22 -12.47 -4.29
C TYR A 108 -19.67 -12.53 -3.80
N PRO A 109 -20.13 -13.67 -3.23
CA PRO A 109 -21.50 -13.82 -2.74
C PRO A 109 -21.95 -12.74 -1.75
N LYS A 110 -21.01 -12.21 -0.95
CA LYS A 110 -21.27 -11.17 0.04
C LYS A 110 -21.76 -9.85 -0.58
N TYR A 111 -21.24 -9.46 -1.75
CA TYR A 111 -21.72 -8.27 -2.45
C TYR A 111 -23.21 -8.37 -2.75
N TRP A 112 -23.67 -9.55 -3.17
CA TRP A 112 -25.08 -9.79 -3.45
C TRP A 112 -25.90 -9.88 -2.17
N THR A 113 -25.40 -10.49 -1.09
CA THR A 113 -26.12 -10.49 0.20
C THR A 113 -26.29 -9.09 0.77
N ASP A 114 -25.29 -8.21 0.60
CA ASP A 114 -25.38 -6.80 1.04
C ASP A 114 -26.37 -6.01 0.16
N LYS A 115 -26.35 -6.22 -1.17
CA LYS A 115 -27.30 -5.59 -2.10
C LYS A 115 -28.74 -6.08 -1.92
N ILE A 116 -28.92 -7.37 -1.65
CA ILE A 116 -30.23 -7.98 -1.36
C ILE A 116 -30.70 -7.58 0.04
N GLY A 117 -29.82 -7.55 1.04
CA GLY A 117 -30.11 -7.08 2.40
C GLY A 117 -30.48 -5.60 2.46
N GLN A 118 -29.93 -4.74 1.60
CA GLN A 118 -30.42 -3.35 1.46
C GLN A 118 -31.87 -3.27 0.96
N ARG A 119 -32.37 -4.31 0.28
CA ARG A 119 -33.74 -4.39 -0.24
C ARG A 119 -34.73 -5.04 0.74
N PHE A 120 -34.24 -5.86 1.69
CA PHE A 120 -35.08 -6.66 2.60
C PHE A 120 -34.76 -6.50 4.11
N GLY A 121 -33.86 -5.59 4.47
CA GLY A 121 -33.35 -5.42 5.84
C GLY A 121 -31.95 -6.05 6.01
N LYS A 122 -31.02 -5.31 6.62
CA LYS A 122 -29.59 -5.69 6.74
C LYS A 122 -29.42 -7.04 7.45
N TYR A 123 -28.93 -8.05 6.75
CA TYR A 123 -28.42 -9.28 7.37
C TYR A 123 -26.95 -9.07 7.76
N CYS A 124 -26.67 -9.00 9.06
CA CYS A 124 -25.32 -9.06 9.60
C CYS A 124 -25.02 -10.51 10.02
N PRO A 125 -23.97 -11.16 9.49
CA PRO A 125 -23.53 -12.46 9.99
C PRO A 125 -23.20 -12.34 11.50
N PRO A 126 -23.59 -13.31 12.34
CA PRO A 126 -23.46 -13.23 13.80
C PRO A 126 -22.01 -13.08 14.30
N ASN A 127 -21.03 -13.44 13.47
CA ASN A 127 -19.60 -13.37 13.78
C ASN A 127 -18.97 -12.02 13.41
N CYS A 128 -19.75 -11.09 12.84
CA CYS A 128 -19.25 -9.84 12.25
C CYS A 128 -19.74 -8.62 13.02
N LYS A 129 -19.29 -8.47 14.27
CA LYS A 129 -19.72 -7.39 15.17
C LYS A 129 -19.22 -6.00 14.78
N ILE A 130 -18.16 -5.90 13.97
CA ILE A 130 -17.56 -4.60 13.54
C ILE A 130 -18.11 -4.14 12.17
N ALA A 131 -18.55 -5.05 11.30
CA ALA A 131 -18.95 -4.76 9.92
C ALA A 131 -20.39 -4.19 9.75
N CYS A 132 -21.16 -4.03 10.83
CA CYS A 132 -22.51 -3.45 10.74
C CYS A 132 -22.51 -1.92 10.72
N ASN A 133 -21.36 -1.28 10.96
CA ASN A 133 -21.19 0.15 10.80
C ASN A 133 -20.63 0.43 9.39
N PRO A 134 -21.35 1.14 8.50
CA PRO A 134 -20.85 1.52 7.19
C PRO A 134 -19.88 2.70 7.35
N LEU A 135 -18.82 2.52 8.12
CA LEU A 135 -17.71 3.45 8.11
C LEU A 135 -16.81 3.06 6.94
N GLY A 136 -17.17 3.55 5.76
CA GLY A 136 -16.17 4.03 4.82
C GLY A 136 -15.36 3.00 4.03
N ALA A 137 -15.86 1.79 3.73
CA ALA A 137 -15.24 0.88 2.74
C ALA A 137 -15.26 1.42 1.28
N ASP A 138 -15.53 2.71 1.10
CA ASP A 138 -15.69 3.36 -0.18
C ASP A 138 -14.42 4.06 -0.71
N PHE A 139 -13.37 4.25 0.11
CA PHE A 139 -12.24 5.09 -0.32
C PHE A 139 -10.89 4.66 0.28
N PHE A 140 -10.45 3.42 0.07
CA PHE A 140 -9.02 3.16 0.13
C PHE A 140 -8.43 3.47 -1.26
N ASP A 141 -8.07 4.74 -1.45
CA ASP A 141 -7.26 5.23 -2.55
C ASP A 141 -6.11 6.03 -1.91
N GLU A 142 -5.00 5.34 -1.69
CA GLU A 142 -3.83 5.89 -1.05
C GLU A 142 -2.74 6.12 -2.09
N ARG A 143 -2.16 7.32 -2.06
CA ARG A 143 -0.96 7.63 -2.86
C ARG A 143 0.22 7.85 -1.93
N LEU A 144 1.22 7.00 -2.09
CA LEU A 144 2.54 7.18 -1.53
C LEU A 144 3.39 7.96 -2.53
N THR A 145 4.04 9.03 -2.07
CA THR A 145 5.07 9.73 -2.84
C THR A 145 6.42 9.38 -2.27
N VAL A 146 7.34 8.99 -3.14
CA VAL A 146 8.67 8.50 -2.79
C VAL A 146 9.70 9.40 -3.45
N GLN A 147 10.60 9.95 -2.66
CA GLN A 147 11.65 10.85 -3.11
C GLN A 147 13.01 10.32 -2.68
N LEU A 148 13.94 10.27 -3.63
CA LEU A 148 15.33 9.96 -3.36
C LEU A 148 16.11 11.29 -3.28
N LEU A 149 16.54 11.66 -2.07
CA LEU A 149 17.13 12.98 -1.82
C LEU A 149 18.65 13.02 -1.99
N GLN A 150 19.32 11.91 -1.69
CA GLN A 150 20.77 11.80 -1.73
C GLN A 150 21.14 10.39 -2.19
N ALA A 151 22.19 10.29 -2.99
CA ALA A 151 22.79 9.04 -3.42
C ALA A 151 24.32 9.20 -3.40
N SER A 152 25.02 8.27 -2.77
CA SER A 152 26.48 8.24 -2.72
C SER A 152 27.01 6.81 -2.78
N PRO A 153 28.24 6.61 -3.27
CA PRO A 153 28.90 5.31 -3.30
C PRO A 153 28.74 4.55 -2.00
#